data_AF-A0A3D5Y3T4-F1
#
_entry.id   AF-A0A3D5Y3T4-F1
#
_cell.length_a   1.000
_cell.length_b   1.000
_cell.length_c   1.000
_cell.angle_alpha   90.00
_cell.angle_beta   90.00
_cell.angle_gamma   90.00
#
_symmetry.space_group_name_H-M   'P 1'
#
loop_
_entity.id
_entity.type
_entity.pdbx_description
1 polymer ?
#
loop_
_entity_poly.entity_id
_entity_poly.type
_entity_poly.pdbx_seq_one_letter_code
_entity_poly.pdbx_strand_id
1 'polypeptide(L)'
;MGRISKVVLAYSGGLDTSVILKWLQQQYGCEIVTFTADLGQGEELEPARDKAQTLGVSEIYIEDLREEFARDYIFPMFRANTLYEGEYLLGTAIARPLIARHLVRLASETGADAIAHGATGKGNDQVRFELSAYALNPDIQVIAPWREWDLNSREKLMAYARQHDIPVETRADGTSAYSMDANMLHISYEGGDLENPWLTPDESMWRWTVSPRQAPAEPEIIEIDFAAGD
;
A
#
# COMPACT_ATOMS: atom_id res chain seq x y z
N MET A 1 -27.80 8.09 -1.09
CA MET A 1 -26.44 8.60 -0.85
C MET A 1 -26.28 9.92 -1.57
N GLY A 2 -25.65 10.91 -0.93
CA GLY A 2 -25.32 12.20 -1.56
C GLY A 2 -24.30 12.03 -2.69
N ARG A 3 -24.18 13.03 -3.54
CA ARG A 3 -23.14 13.08 -4.58
C ARG A 3 -21.77 13.24 -3.91
N ILE A 4 -20.83 12.34 -4.20
CA ILE A 4 -19.43 12.44 -3.75
C ILE A 4 -18.77 13.61 -4.47
N SER A 5 -18.33 14.61 -3.72
CA SER A 5 -17.73 15.85 -4.24
C SER A 5 -16.22 15.89 -4.04
N LYS A 6 -15.70 15.26 -2.98
CA LYS A 6 -14.27 15.14 -2.70
C LYS A 6 -13.91 13.77 -2.10
N VAL A 7 -12.76 13.22 -2.49
CA VAL A 7 -12.28 11.89 -2.07
C VAL A 7 -10.82 11.94 -1.63
N VAL A 8 -10.49 11.28 -0.52
CA VAL A 8 -9.09 11.00 -0.15
C VAL A 8 -8.67 9.62 -0.64
N LEU A 9 -7.71 9.56 -1.57
CA LEU A 9 -7.18 8.34 -2.16
C LEU A 9 -5.88 7.91 -1.48
N ALA A 10 -5.84 6.68 -0.97
CA ALA A 10 -4.59 6.00 -0.65
C ALA A 10 -3.79 5.77 -1.94
N TYR A 11 -2.67 6.46 -2.08
CA TYR A 11 -1.93 6.58 -3.32
C TYR A 11 -0.48 6.16 -3.14
N SER A 12 -0.04 5.15 -3.88
CA SER A 12 1.35 4.65 -3.85
C SER A 12 2.21 5.10 -5.03
N GLY A 13 1.65 5.82 -6.01
CA GLY A 13 2.37 6.18 -7.24
C GLY A 13 2.51 5.03 -8.25
N GLY A 14 1.99 3.84 -7.94
CA GLY A 14 1.95 2.70 -8.84
C GLY A 14 0.95 2.86 -9.99
N LEU A 15 0.99 1.91 -10.94
CA LEU A 15 0.05 1.85 -12.06
C LEU A 15 -1.40 1.89 -11.57
N ASP A 16 -1.74 0.99 -10.65
CA ASP A 16 -3.11 0.77 -10.20
C ASP A 16 -3.69 2.03 -9.55
N THR A 17 -2.99 2.61 -8.57
CA THR A 17 -3.48 3.82 -7.88
C THR A 17 -3.51 5.05 -8.80
N SER A 18 -2.65 5.11 -9.82
CA SER A 18 -2.67 6.19 -10.83
C SER A 18 -3.86 6.05 -11.79
N VAL A 19 -4.19 4.82 -12.18
CA VAL A 19 -5.41 4.53 -12.94
C VAL A 19 -6.66 4.82 -12.10
N ILE A 20 -6.66 4.46 -10.81
CA ILE A 20 -7.75 4.78 -9.88
C ILE A 20 -7.96 6.28 -9.78
N LEU A 21 -6.89 7.05 -9.58
CA LEU A 21 -6.96 8.51 -9.49
C LEU A 21 -7.67 9.09 -10.72
N LYS A 22 -7.23 8.70 -11.93
CA LYS A 22 -7.84 9.18 -13.18
C LYS A 22 -9.28 8.70 -13.34
N TRP A 23 -9.57 7.47 -12.94
CA TRP A 23 -10.90 6.90 -13.00
C TRP A 23 -11.88 7.61 -12.06
N LEU A 24 -11.48 7.95 -10.83
CA LEU A 24 -12.28 8.73 -9.89
C LEU A 24 -12.61 10.12 -10.45
N GLN A 25 -11.63 10.79 -11.06
CA GLN A 25 -11.85 12.08 -11.74
C GLN A 25 -12.91 11.96 -12.85
N GLN A 26 -12.93 10.87 -13.62
CA GLN A 26 -13.84 10.70 -14.75
C GLN A 26 -15.23 10.20 -14.35
N GLN A 27 -15.30 9.19 -13.49
CA GLN A 27 -16.57 8.54 -13.14
C GLN A 27 -17.35 9.32 -12.09
N TYR A 28 -16.65 9.87 -11.09
CA TYR A 28 -17.29 10.63 -10.01
C TYR A 28 -17.28 12.13 -10.27
N GLY A 29 -16.34 12.64 -11.08
CA GLY A 29 -16.21 14.08 -11.32
C GLY A 29 -15.95 14.85 -10.02
N CYS A 30 -15.21 14.25 -9.10
CA CYS A 30 -14.93 14.75 -7.76
C CYS A 30 -13.49 15.28 -7.65
N GLU A 31 -13.27 16.14 -6.66
CA GLU A 31 -11.94 16.57 -6.26
C GLU A 31 -11.21 15.42 -5.58
N ILE A 32 -9.92 15.24 -5.90
CA ILE A 32 -9.11 14.17 -5.33
C ILE A 32 -8.05 14.79 -4.43
N VAL A 33 -7.94 14.25 -3.23
CA VAL A 33 -6.80 14.42 -2.32
C VAL A 33 -6.02 13.12 -2.35
N THR A 34 -4.70 13.16 -2.56
CA THR A 34 -3.87 11.95 -2.47
C THR A 34 -3.14 11.88 -1.13
N PHE A 35 -3.06 10.67 -0.60
CA PHE A 35 -2.33 10.37 0.62
C PHE A 35 -1.37 9.20 0.42
N THR A 36 -0.10 9.45 0.68
CA THR A 36 0.97 8.44 0.68
C THR A 36 1.57 8.36 2.08
N ALA A 37 1.54 7.18 2.68
CA ALA A 37 2.18 6.90 3.95
C ALA A 37 3.61 6.42 3.71
N ASP A 38 4.61 7.15 4.20
CA ASP A 38 5.97 6.63 4.33
C ASP A 38 6.07 5.78 5.59
N LEU A 39 6.15 4.48 5.36
CA LEU A 39 6.34 3.43 6.36
C LEU A 39 7.73 2.78 6.21
N GLY A 40 8.67 3.40 5.50
CA GLY A 40 10.02 2.89 5.27
C GLY A 40 10.16 1.98 4.04
N GLN A 41 9.28 2.11 3.04
CA GLN A 41 9.33 1.36 1.79
C GLN A 41 10.46 1.79 0.83
N GLY A 42 11.09 2.95 1.04
CA GLY A 42 12.25 3.41 0.26
C GLY A 42 11.88 4.32 -0.92
N GLU A 43 12.60 4.17 -2.04
CA GLU A 43 12.66 5.09 -3.20
C GLU A 43 11.31 5.32 -3.93
N GLU A 44 10.24 4.63 -3.56
CA GLU A 44 8.92 4.71 -4.21
C GLU A 44 8.12 5.98 -3.86
N LEU A 45 8.58 6.77 -2.88
CA LEU A 45 7.84 7.92 -2.34
C LEU A 45 7.90 9.18 -3.21
N GLU A 46 9.09 9.54 -3.70
CA GLU A 46 9.29 10.78 -4.47
C GLU A 46 8.50 10.79 -5.80
N PRO A 47 8.49 9.70 -6.60
CA PRO A 47 7.73 9.68 -7.85
C PRO A 47 6.21 9.82 -7.66
N ALA A 48 5.68 9.49 -6.48
CA ALA A 48 4.25 9.58 -6.21
C ALA A 48 3.75 11.04 -6.23
N ARG A 49 4.52 11.99 -5.68
CA ARG A 49 4.14 13.41 -5.70
C ARG A 49 4.04 13.92 -7.13
N ASP A 50 5.08 13.71 -7.91
CA ASP A 50 5.17 14.22 -9.28
C ASP A 50 4.08 13.62 -10.16
N LYS A 51 3.83 12.30 -10.04
CA LYS A 51 2.73 11.64 -10.76
C LYS A 51 1.36 12.21 -10.40
N ALA A 52 1.07 12.39 -9.11
CA ALA A 52 -0.19 12.99 -8.68
C ALA A 52 -0.36 14.43 -9.22
N GLN A 53 0.70 15.23 -9.23
CA GLN A 53 0.68 16.59 -9.80
C GLN A 53 0.41 16.59 -11.31
N THR A 54 1.07 15.71 -12.07
CA THR A 54 0.83 15.59 -13.53
C THR A 54 -0.60 15.16 -13.86
N LEU A 55 -1.26 14.44 -12.95
CA LEU A 55 -2.66 14.06 -13.05
C LEU A 55 -3.64 15.13 -12.52
N GLY A 56 -3.14 16.32 -12.17
CA GLY A 56 -3.95 17.48 -11.81
C GLY A 56 -4.43 17.51 -10.35
N VAL A 57 -3.77 16.78 -9.45
CA VAL A 57 -4.07 16.83 -8.01
C VAL A 57 -3.41 18.03 -7.36
N SER A 58 -4.18 18.86 -6.66
CA SER A 58 -3.69 20.03 -5.91
C SER A 58 -3.35 19.72 -4.45
N GLU A 59 -4.07 18.79 -3.82
CA GLU A 59 -3.87 18.40 -2.42
C GLU A 59 -3.16 17.04 -2.34
N ILE A 60 -1.85 17.07 -2.06
CA ILE A 60 -0.98 15.88 -2.04
C ILE A 60 -0.27 15.78 -0.69
N TYR A 61 -0.69 14.81 0.11
CA TYR A 61 -0.13 14.50 1.42
C TYR A 61 0.84 13.31 1.29
N ILE A 62 2.07 13.54 1.74
CA ILE A 62 3.07 12.48 1.93
C ILE A 62 3.55 12.63 3.36
N GLU A 63 3.25 11.64 4.20
CA GLU A 63 3.51 11.73 5.64
C GLU A 63 4.50 10.66 6.07
N ASP A 64 5.55 11.08 6.77
CA ASP A 64 6.47 10.17 7.46
C ASP A 64 5.78 9.61 8.71
N LEU A 65 5.40 8.34 8.63
CA LEU A 65 4.71 7.61 9.68
C LEU A 65 5.58 6.51 10.30
N ARG A 66 6.89 6.48 10.01
CA ARG A 66 7.79 5.40 10.46
C ARG A 66 7.86 5.27 11.97
N GLU A 67 8.05 6.40 12.66
CA GLU A 67 8.11 6.46 14.12
C GLU A 67 6.79 6.02 14.76
N GLU A 68 5.67 6.51 14.20
CA GLU A 68 4.34 6.14 14.68
C GLU A 68 4.03 4.66 14.41
N PHE A 69 4.43 4.15 13.26
CA PHE A 69 4.27 2.76 12.89
C PHE A 69 5.05 1.84 13.85
N ALA A 70 6.31 2.18 14.15
CA ALA A 70 7.10 1.43 15.12
C ALA A 70 6.46 1.46 16.52
N ARG A 71 6.25 2.66 17.05
CA ARG A 71 5.83 2.86 18.44
C ARG A 71 4.41 2.36 18.73
N ASP A 72 3.46 2.66 17.86
CA ASP A 72 2.04 2.49 18.16
C ASP A 72 1.45 1.21 17.54
N TYR A 73 2.19 0.53 16.66
CA TYR A 73 1.73 -0.68 15.96
C TYR A 73 2.70 -1.86 16.08
N ILE A 74 3.96 -1.71 15.66
CA ILE A 74 4.94 -2.81 15.65
C ILE A 74 5.26 -3.27 17.07
N PHE A 75 5.67 -2.36 17.96
CA PHE A 75 6.09 -2.72 19.31
C PHE A 75 4.96 -3.32 20.16
N PRO A 76 3.72 -2.78 20.17
CA PRO A 76 2.59 -3.44 20.81
C PRO A 76 2.30 -4.84 20.26
N MET A 77 2.44 -5.03 18.94
CA MET A 77 2.27 -6.34 18.30
C MET A 77 3.37 -7.33 18.74
N PHE A 78 4.62 -6.87 18.83
CA PHE A 78 5.75 -7.69 19.26
C PHE A 78 5.67 -8.06 20.74
N ARG A 79 5.19 -7.17 21.61
CA ARG A 79 4.90 -7.51 23.02
C ARG A 79 3.93 -8.69 23.16
N ALA A 80 3.00 -8.83 22.21
CA ALA A 80 2.05 -9.94 22.16
C ALA A 80 2.62 -11.20 21.47
N ASN A 81 3.85 -11.17 20.95
CA ASN A 81 4.51 -12.27 20.23
C ASN A 81 3.62 -12.87 19.14
N THR A 82 2.94 -12.02 18.36
CA THR A 82 1.94 -12.48 17.39
C THR A 82 2.57 -13.21 16.21
N LEU A 83 2.03 -14.38 15.90
CA LEU A 83 2.34 -15.16 14.71
C LEU A 83 1.03 -15.64 14.09
N TYR A 84 0.79 -15.26 12.85
CA TYR A 84 -0.36 -15.78 12.11
C TYR A 84 -0.04 -17.16 11.56
N GLU A 85 -0.88 -18.13 11.89
CA GLU A 85 -0.74 -19.55 11.51
C GLU A 85 0.63 -20.16 11.86
N GLY A 86 1.32 -19.58 12.87
CA GLY A 86 2.62 -20.05 13.37
C GLY A 86 3.84 -19.58 12.58
N GLU A 87 3.67 -18.87 11.46
CA GLU A 87 4.77 -18.51 10.56
C GLU A 87 4.84 -17.02 10.21
N TYR A 88 3.69 -16.38 9.99
CA TYR A 88 3.66 -15.04 9.42
C TYR A 88 3.65 -13.93 10.49
N LEU A 89 4.64 -13.04 10.43
CA LEU A 89 4.85 -11.91 11.36
C LEU A 89 4.00 -10.66 11.05
N LEU A 90 2.91 -10.81 10.28
CA LEU A 90 1.87 -9.78 10.12
C LEU A 90 2.29 -8.43 9.52
N GLY A 91 3.47 -8.32 8.88
CA GLY A 91 4.01 -7.04 8.41
C GLY A 91 3.11 -6.23 7.46
N THR A 92 2.34 -6.91 6.60
CA THR A 92 1.37 -6.27 5.71
C THR A 92 0.17 -5.85 6.56
N ALA A 93 -0.37 -6.78 7.33
CA ALA A 93 -1.62 -6.61 8.06
C ALA A 93 -1.58 -5.44 9.05
N ILE A 94 -0.47 -5.28 9.76
CA ILE A 94 -0.34 -4.30 10.84
C ILE A 94 -0.23 -2.85 10.34
N ALA A 95 0.25 -2.64 9.11
CA ALA A 95 0.35 -1.31 8.49
C ALA A 95 -1.01 -0.73 8.06
N ARG A 96 -1.98 -1.57 7.66
CA ARG A 96 -3.23 -1.09 7.03
C ARG A 96 -4.11 -0.27 7.97
N PRO A 97 -4.28 -0.63 9.26
CA PRO A 97 -5.04 0.20 10.20
C PRO A 97 -4.44 1.60 10.40
N LEU A 98 -3.10 1.74 10.36
CA LEU A 98 -2.43 3.04 10.40
C LEU A 98 -2.79 3.88 9.18
N ILE A 99 -2.65 3.33 7.98
CA ILE A 99 -3.00 4.03 6.74
C ILE A 99 -4.49 4.43 6.74
N ALA A 100 -5.39 3.51 7.12
CA ALA A 100 -6.83 3.79 7.21
C ALA A 100 -7.15 4.94 8.17
N ARG A 101 -6.44 5.01 9.31
CA ARG A 101 -6.60 6.10 10.28
C ARG A 101 -6.24 7.46 9.70
N HIS A 102 -5.18 7.55 8.91
CA HIS A 102 -4.78 8.79 8.26
C HIS A 102 -5.72 9.16 7.10
N LEU A 103 -6.25 8.18 6.36
CA LEU A 103 -7.30 8.42 5.37
C LEU A 103 -8.53 9.06 5.99
N VAL A 104 -9.03 8.52 7.11
CA VAL A 104 -10.20 9.06 7.80
C VAL A 104 -9.92 10.44 8.39
N ARG A 105 -8.72 10.65 8.97
CA ARG A 105 -8.29 11.95 9.48
C ARG A 105 -8.27 13.01 8.37
N LEU A 106 -7.59 12.72 7.26
CA LEU A 106 -7.50 13.63 6.11
C LEU A 106 -8.85 13.87 5.46
N ALA A 107 -9.75 12.88 5.43
CA ALA A 107 -11.11 13.09 4.94
C ALA A 107 -11.85 14.12 5.80
N SER A 108 -11.71 14.06 7.13
CA SER A 108 -12.28 15.06 8.03
C SER A 108 -11.64 16.44 7.87
N GLU A 109 -10.31 16.53 7.71
CA GLU A 109 -9.58 17.80 7.61
C GLU A 109 -9.82 18.53 6.28
N THR A 110 -9.94 17.76 5.19
CA THR A 110 -10.12 18.31 3.84
C THR A 110 -11.59 18.46 3.44
N GLY A 111 -12.51 17.97 4.27
CA GLY A 111 -13.94 17.96 3.99
C GLY A 111 -14.34 16.97 2.89
N ALA A 112 -13.62 15.85 2.77
CA ALA A 112 -13.94 14.80 1.81
C ALA A 112 -15.16 13.99 2.25
N ASP A 113 -15.99 13.60 1.29
CA ASP A 113 -17.18 12.79 1.52
C ASP A 113 -16.85 11.29 1.64
N ALA A 114 -15.71 10.88 1.08
CA ALA A 114 -15.31 9.49 0.97
C ALA A 114 -13.80 9.30 1.02
N ILE A 115 -13.39 8.07 1.32
CA ILE A 115 -12.03 7.57 1.12
C ILE A 115 -12.01 6.55 -0.02
N ALA A 116 -10.87 6.39 -0.68
CA ALA A 116 -10.65 5.37 -1.71
C ALA A 116 -9.34 4.62 -1.50
N HIS A 117 -9.30 3.34 -1.86
CA HIS A 117 -8.10 2.52 -1.78
C HIS A 117 -7.91 1.61 -3.01
N GLY A 118 -6.67 1.22 -3.26
CA GLY A 118 -6.28 0.35 -4.38
C GLY A 118 -6.29 -1.15 -4.10
N ALA A 119 -6.70 -1.61 -2.91
CA ALA A 119 -6.74 -3.03 -2.60
C ALA A 119 -7.68 -3.81 -3.55
N THR A 120 -7.23 -4.99 -4.00
CA THR A 120 -8.00 -5.83 -4.92
C THR A 120 -9.24 -6.42 -4.27
N GLY A 121 -10.27 -6.73 -5.06
CA GLY A 121 -11.51 -7.35 -4.58
C GLY A 121 -11.37 -8.79 -4.07
N LYS A 122 -10.18 -9.40 -4.20
CA LYS A 122 -9.90 -10.79 -3.77
C LYS A 122 -8.95 -10.87 -2.57
N GLY A 123 -8.22 -9.78 -2.27
CA GLY A 123 -7.21 -9.76 -1.22
C GLY A 123 -7.78 -9.43 0.16
N ASN A 124 -6.94 -9.59 1.17
CA ASN A 124 -7.27 -9.30 2.57
C ASN A 124 -7.27 -7.79 2.89
N ASP A 125 -6.53 -6.99 2.12
CA ASP A 125 -6.32 -5.57 2.41
C ASP A 125 -7.60 -4.74 2.33
N GLN A 126 -8.53 -5.07 1.44
CA GLN A 126 -9.83 -4.38 1.38
C GLN A 126 -10.56 -4.47 2.73
N VAL A 127 -10.52 -5.64 3.38
CA VAL A 127 -11.17 -5.86 4.68
C VAL A 127 -10.45 -5.06 5.76
N ARG A 128 -9.11 -5.06 5.74
CA ARG A 128 -8.30 -4.33 6.72
C ARG A 128 -8.54 -2.82 6.63
N PHE A 129 -8.58 -2.27 5.42
CA PHE A 129 -8.87 -0.86 5.20
C PHE A 129 -10.29 -0.49 5.63
N GLU A 130 -11.29 -1.23 5.13
CA GLU A 130 -12.69 -0.89 5.34
C GLU A 130 -13.11 -1.06 6.80
N LEU A 131 -12.76 -2.16 7.46
CA LEU A 131 -13.10 -2.34 8.86
C LEU A 131 -12.42 -1.30 9.75
N SER A 132 -11.16 -0.94 9.46
CA SER A 132 -10.47 0.11 10.20
C SER A 132 -11.11 1.48 9.97
N ALA A 133 -11.51 1.79 8.75
CA ALA A 133 -12.19 3.04 8.42
C ALA A 133 -13.55 3.14 9.12
N TYR A 134 -14.38 2.10 9.05
CA TYR A 134 -15.70 2.08 9.70
C TYR A 134 -15.60 2.09 11.23
N ALA A 135 -14.55 1.52 11.81
CA ALA A 135 -14.31 1.58 13.25
C ALA A 135 -13.99 3.01 13.73
N LEU A 136 -13.39 3.84 12.86
CA LEU A 136 -13.03 5.23 13.17
C LEU A 136 -14.13 6.23 12.80
N ASN A 137 -14.82 5.99 11.68
CA ASN A 137 -15.94 6.77 11.23
C ASN A 137 -16.95 5.84 10.52
N PRO A 138 -18.05 5.42 11.18
CA PRO A 138 -19.01 4.49 10.61
C PRO A 138 -19.81 5.09 9.44
N ASP A 139 -19.84 6.41 9.29
CA ASP A 139 -20.56 7.13 8.24
C ASP A 139 -19.68 7.41 7.00
N ILE A 140 -18.37 7.11 7.06
CA ILE A 140 -17.47 7.35 5.93
C ILE A 140 -17.87 6.49 4.73
N GLN A 141 -17.93 7.09 3.54
CA GLN A 141 -18.10 6.32 2.33
C GLN A 141 -16.75 5.76 1.87
N VAL A 142 -16.72 4.51 1.47
CA VAL A 142 -15.52 3.87 0.90
C VAL A 142 -15.77 3.54 -0.56
N ILE A 143 -14.88 4.02 -1.43
CA ILE A 143 -14.86 3.68 -2.86
C ILE A 143 -13.74 2.65 -3.08
N ALA A 144 -14.09 1.52 -3.69
CA ALA A 144 -13.15 0.45 -3.97
C ALA A 144 -13.22 0.08 -5.46
N PRO A 145 -12.46 0.78 -6.32
CA PRO A 145 -12.58 0.68 -7.77
C PRO A 145 -12.47 -0.73 -8.32
N TRP A 146 -11.62 -1.57 -7.72
CA TRP A 146 -11.47 -2.99 -8.08
C TRP A 146 -12.75 -3.83 -7.99
N ARG A 147 -13.78 -3.34 -7.27
CA ARG A 147 -15.10 -3.97 -7.19
C ARG A 147 -16.17 -3.27 -8.05
N GLU A 148 -15.85 -2.12 -8.63
CA GLU A 148 -16.80 -1.26 -9.36
C GLU A 148 -16.51 -1.22 -10.86
N TRP A 149 -15.24 -1.26 -11.26
CA TRP A 149 -14.84 -1.09 -12.65
C TRP A 149 -14.72 -2.41 -13.44
N ASP A 150 -14.51 -2.29 -14.76
CA ASP A 150 -14.24 -3.41 -15.67
C ASP A 150 -12.75 -3.56 -16.04
N LEU A 151 -11.85 -2.83 -15.35
CA LEU A 151 -10.40 -2.86 -15.56
C LEU A 151 -9.75 -4.04 -14.81
N ASN A 152 -10.16 -5.24 -15.18
CA ASN A 152 -9.85 -6.49 -14.46
C ASN A 152 -8.55 -7.20 -14.88
N SER A 153 -7.68 -6.55 -15.67
CA SER A 153 -6.38 -7.11 -16.05
C SER A 153 -5.31 -6.04 -16.17
N ARG A 154 -4.04 -6.42 -16.04
CA ARG A 154 -2.92 -5.51 -16.19
C ARG A 154 -2.88 -4.90 -17.60
N GLU A 155 -3.22 -5.66 -18.64
CA GLU A 155 -3.29 -5.16 -20.02
C GLU A 155 -4.35 -4.07 -20.15
N LYS A 156 -5.52 -4.23 -19.52
CA LYS A 156 -6.56 -3.21 -19.50
C LYS A 156 -6.13 -1.96 -18.75
N LEU A 157 -5.47 -2.10 -17.60
CA LEU A 157 -4.91 -0.96 -16.85
C LEU A 157 -3.86 -0.21 -17.69
N MET A 158 -2.97 -0.94 -18.37
CA MET A 158 -1.99 -0.34 -19.29
C MET A 158 -2.64 0.37 -20.48
N ALA A 159 -3.69 -0.22 -21.06
CA ALA A 159 -4.44 0.39 -22.15
C ALA A 159 -5.15 1.68 -21.68
N TYR A 160 -5.77 1.64 -20.51
CA TYR A 160 -6.40 2.80 -19.89
C TYR A 160 -5.38 3.90 -19.59
N ALA A 161 -4.23 3.53 -19.02
CA ALA A 161 -3.13 4.46 -18.75
C ALA A 161 -2.64 5.16 -20.02
N ARG A 162 -2.44 4.42 -21.12
CA ARG A 162 -2.07 4.99 -22.43
C ARG A 162 -3.15 5.90 -23.01
N GLN A 163 -4.41 5.51 -22.89
CA GLN A 163 -5.54 6.31 -23.40
C GLN A 163 -5.69 7.65 -22.68
N HIS A 164 -5.23 7.73 -21.43
CA HIS A 164 -5.40 8.89 -20.57
C HIS A 164 -4.09 9.59 -20.18
N ASP A 165 -3.01 9.33 -20.94
CA ASP A 165 -1.69 9.93 -20.75
C ASP A 165 -1.16 9.81 -19.31
N ILE A 166 -1.47 8.70 -18.64
CA ILE A 166 -0.98 8.41 -17.29
C ILE A 166 0.49 7.93 -17.40
N PRO A 167 1.45 8.59 -16.73
CA PRO A 167 2.84 8.16 -16.73
C PRO A 167 2.97 6.77 -16.09
N VAL A 168 3.40 5.77 -16.87
CA VAL A 168 3.69 4.43 -16.37
C VAL A 168 5.18 4.15 -16.50
N GLU A 169 5.82 3.84 -15.39
CA GLU A 169 7.16 3.26 -15.41
C GLU A 169 7.06 1.81 -15.87
N THR A 170 7.32 1.58 -17.15
CA THR A 170 7.65 0.24 -17.63
C THR A 170 9.09 -0.04 -17.26
N ARG A 171 9.32 -0.91 -16.27
CA ARG A 171 10.65 -1.48 -16.05
C ARG A 171 11.10 -2.16 -17.34
N ALA A 172 12.31 -1.82 -17.80
CA ALA A 172 12.84 -2.21 -19.11
C ALA A 172 13.06 -3.73 -19.29
N ASP A 173 12.97 -4.50 -18.21
CA ASP A 173 13.14 -5.94 -18.14
C ASP A 173 11.83 -6.74 -18.12
N GLY A 174 10.66 -6.07 -18.12
CA GLY A 174 9.37 -6.75 -18.07
C GLY A 174 9.09 -7.52 -16.78
N THR A 175 9.90 -7.35 -15.72
CA THR A 175 9.80 -8.14 -14.48
C THR A 175 9.46 -7.27 -13.27
N SER A 176 8.17 -7.19 -12.97
CA SER A 176 7.78 -7.58 -11.62
C SER A 176 6.94 -8.85 -11.77
N ALA A 177 7.60 -10.00 -11.80
CA ALA A 177 6.91 -11.29 -11.82
C ALA A 177 6.03 -11.48 -10.56
N TYR A 178 6.29 -10.69 -9.52
CA TYR A 178 5.64 -10.76 -8.21
C TYR A 178 4.95 -9.44 -7.86
N SER A 179 3.80 -9.56 -7.21
CA SER A 179 3.18 -8.51 -6.41
C SER A 179 3.98 -8.36 -5.11
N MET A 180 4.25 -7.13 -4.69
CA MET A 180 5.11 -6.85 -3.54
C MET A 180 4.50 -5.75 -2.67
N ASP A 181 4.68 -5.89 -1.37
CA ASP A 181 4.36 -4.89 -0.35
C ASP A 181 5.57 -4.73 0.55
N ALA A 182 6.05 -3.50 0.72
CA ALA A 182 7.23 -3.21 1.53
C ALA A 182 6.94 -2.13 2.56
N ASN A 183 7.49 -2.29 3.75
CA ASN A 183 7.56 -1.28 4.82
C ASN A 183 8.71 -1.65 5.76
N MET A 184 9.14 -0.77 6.66
CA MET A 184 10.30 -0.97 7.53
C MET A 184 10.32 -2.29 8.33
N LEU A 185 9.17 -2.95 8.51
CA LEU A 185 9.08 -4.26 9.18
C LEU A 185 9.35 -5.43 8.23
N HIS A 186 8.92 -5.37 6.96
CA HIS A 186 9.09 -6.48 6.04
C HIS A 186 8.94 -6.11 4.55
N ILE A 187 9.26 -7.07 3.69
CA ILE A 187 8.82 -7.11 2.30
C ILE A 187 8.09 -8.44 2.04
N SER A 188 6.93 -8.39 1.39
CA SER A 188 6.19 -9.56 0.92
C SER A 188 6.33 -9.74 -0.59
N TYR A 189 6.16 -10.98 -1.04
CA TYR A 189 6.17 -11.38 -2.44
C TYR A 189 5.05 -12.39 -2.66
N GLU A 190 4.22 -12.16 -3.68
CA GLU A 190 3.13 -13.06 -4.04
C GLU A 190 2.85 -13.03 -5.56
N GLY A 191 2.00 -13.93 -6.04
CA GLY A 191 1.64 -14.00 -7.46
C GLY A 191 2.72 -14.62 -8.35
N GLY A 192 2.43 -14.64 -9.66
CA GLY A 192 3.33 -15.24 -10.64
C GLY A 192 3.60 -16.72 -10.35
N ASP A 193 4.87 -17.12 -10.42
CA ASP A 193 5.29 -18.51 -10.19
C ASP A 193 5.12 -18.95 -8.72
N LEU A 194 4.98 -18.03 -7.77
CA LEU A 194 4.80 -18.34 -6.34
C LEU A 194 3.42 -18.96 -6.02
N GLU A 195 2.46 -18.83 -6.93
CA GLU A 195 1.14 -19.48 -6.82
C GLU A 195 1.23 -21.01 -6.94
N ASN A 196 2.36 -21.53 -7.44
CA ASN A 196 2.64 -22.96 -7.44
C ASN A 196 3.61 -23.31 -6.30
N PRO A 197 3.14 -23.86 -5.17
CA PRO A 197 3.99 -24.19 -4.02
C PRO A 197 5.01 -25.30 -4.30
N TRP A 198 4.96 -25.93 -5.49
CA TRP A 198 5.95 -26.90 -5.94
C TRP A 198 7.16 -26.26 -6.65
N LEU A 199 7.11 -24.96 -6.93
CA LEU A 199 8.21 -24.21 -7.50
C LEU A 199 9.05 -23.57 -6.41
N THR A 200 10.37 -23.63 -6.57
CA THR A 200 11.29 -22.90 -5.70
C THR A 200 11.38 -21.45 -6.19
N PRO A 201 11.22 -20.44 -5.32
CA PRO A 201 11.39 -19.05 -5.69
C PRO A 201 12.79 -18.76 -6.27
N ASP A 202 12.85 -17.92 -7.29
CA ASP A 202 14.13 -17.48 -7.87
C ASP A 202 14.91 -16.56 -6.91
N GLU A 203 16.24 -16.69 -6.85
CA GLU A 203 17.07 -15.88 -5.94
C GLU A 203 16.95 -14.37 -6.21
N SER A 204 16.65 -13.97 -7.45
CA SER A 204 16.44 -12.55 -7.82
C SER A 204 15.19 -11.92 -7.20
N MET A 205 14.30 -12.73 -6.60
CA MET A 205 13.14 -12.25 -5.85
C MET A 205 13.57 -11.46 -4.60
N TRP A 206 14.60 -11.94 -3.89
CA TRP A 206 15.00 -11.38 -2.60
C TRP A 206 15.67 -10.02 -2.77
N ARG A 207 15.07 -8.98 -2.19
CA ARG A 207 15.60 -7.61 -2.28
C ARG A 207 16.39 -7.17 -1.06
N TRP A 208 16.04 -7.68 0.12
CA TRP A 208 16.56 -7.18 1.40
C TRP A 208 17.54 -8.15 2.05
N THR A 209 17.29 -9.45 1.91
CA THR A 209 18.11 -10.49 2.52
C THR A 209 19.00 -11.14 1.47
N VAL A 210 20.27 -11.36 1.81
CA VAL A 210 21.13 -12.25 1.04
C VAL A 210 20.82 -13.70 1.38
N SER A 211 21.08 -14.60 0.43
CA SER A 211 21.04 -16.05 0.70
C SER A 211 22.00 -16.38 1.86
N PRO A 212 21.65 -17.30 2.78
CA PRO A 212 22.58 -17.75 3.81
C PRO A 212 23.92 -18.28 3.26
N ARG A 213 23.95 -18.74 2.00
CA ARG A 213 25.18 -19.17 1.31
C ARG A 213 26.13 -18.02 0.94
N GLN A 214 25.61 -16.80 0.92
CA GLN A 214 26.33 -15.57 0.58
C GLN A 214 26.53 -14.67 1.80
N ALA A 215 26.00 -15.06 2.97
CA ALA A 215 26.19 -14.31 4.21
C ALA A 215 27.67 -14.30 4.64
N PRO A 216 28.11 -13.25 5.37
CA PRO A 216 29.45 -13.21 5.95
C PRO A 216 29.75 -14.45 6.78
N ALA A 217 30.99 -14.96 6.69
CA ALA A 217 31.42 -16.11 7.48
C ALA A 217 31.63 -15.77 8.97
N GLU A 218 31.82 -14.49 9.28
CA GLU A 218 31.99 -13.98 10.64
C GLU A 218 30.63 -13.56 11.21
N PRO A 219 30.24 -14.05 12.39
CA PRO A 219 28.99 -13.64 13.03
C PRO A 219 29.10 -12.20 13.56
N GLU A 220 27.98 -11.49 13.54
CA GLU A 220 27.82 -10.21 14.24
C GLU A 220 27.16 -10.45 15.60
N ILE A 221 27.69 -9.82 16.65
CA ILE A 221 27.11 -9.88 18.00
C ILE A 221 26.33 -8.59 18.22
N ILE A 222 25.03 -8.72 18.46
CA ILE A 222 24.12 -7.62 18.75
C ILE A 222 23.55 -7.84 20.14
N GLU A 223 23.60 -6.81 20.98
CA GLU A 223 22.94 -6.77 22.29
C GLU A 223 21.74 -5.84 22.19
N ILE A 224 20.57 -6.31 22.62
CA ILE A 224 19.31 -5.57 22.53
C ILE A 224 18.72 -5.52 23.94
N ASP A 225 18.62 -4.30 24.47
CA ASP A 225 17.94 -4.02 25.73
C ASP A 225 16.45 -3.79 25.50
N PHE A 226 15.63 -4.28 26.42
CA PHE A 226 14.19 -4.09 26.42
C PHE A 226 13.76 -3.42 27.71
N ALA A 227 12.77 -2.53 27.64
CA ALA A 227 12.17 -1.88 28.79
C ALA A 227 10.66 -2.05 28.75
N ALA A 228 10.10 -2.81 29.70
CA ALA A 228 8.66 -3.10 29.76
C ALA A 228 8.08 -3.84 28.52
N GLY A 229 8.92 -4.56 27.78
CA GLY A 229 8.52 -5.53 26.76
C GLY A 229 8.79 -5.12 25.31
N ASP A 230 9.23 -3.89 25.07
CA ASP A 230 9.71 -3.36 23.80
C ASP A 230 10.92 -2.42 24.01
#